data_AF-B8FG96-F1
#
_entry.id   AF-B8FG96-F1
#
_cell.length_a   1.000
_cell.length_b   1.000
_cell.length_c   1.000
_cell.angle_alpha   90.00
_cell.angle_beta   90.00
_cell.angle_gamma   90.00
#
_symmetry.space_group_name_H-M   'P 1'
#
loop_
_entity.id
_entity.type
_entity.pdbx_description
1 polymer ?
#
loop_
_entity_poly.entity_id
_entity_poly.type
_entity_poly.pdbx_seq_one_letter_code
_entity_poly.pdbx_strand_id
1 'polypeptide(L)' 'MEIFFVFVWGLIIGGAGIYAVARPQKTADKIKNFYSKYPLIHYAGDRQLTARPGYVKAIGGVFIAMSVFIIVVLFIKGLP' A
#
# COMPACT_ATOMS: atom_id res chain seq x y z
N MET A 1 9.39 10.67 20.67
CA MET A 1 9.88 9.47 19.96
C MET A 1 8.75 8.77 19.23
N GLU A 2 7.69 8.33 19.91
CA GLU A 2 6.57 7.60 19.27
C GLU A 2 5.84 8.36 18.16
N ILE A 3 5.54 9.65 18.40
CA ILE A 3 4.90 10.53 17.41
C ILE A 3 5.67 10.61 16.09
N PHE A 4 7.01 10.68 16.16
CA PHE A 4 7.89 10.71 15.00
C PHE A 4 7.82 9.38 14.22
N PHE A 5 7.78 8.24 14.91
CA PHE A 5 7.61 6.94 14.26
C PHE A 5 6.27 6.85 13.54
N VAL A 6 5.18 7.29 14.16
CA VAL A 6 3.83 7.28 13.53
C VAL A 6 3.81 8.18 12.29
N PHE A 7 4.46 9.33 12.34
CA PHE A 7 4.60 10.23 11.18
C PHE A 7 5.37 9.58 10.03
N VAL A 8 6.54 8.99 10.32
CA VAL A 8 7.35 8.28 9.31
C VAL A 8 6.58 7.12 8.69
N TRP A 9 5.87 6.32 9.49
CA TRP A 9 5.01 5.26 8.97
C TRP A 9 3.87 5.79 8.12
N GLY A 10 3.24 6.90 8.51
CA GLY A 10 2.24 7.59 7.71
C GLY A 10 2.76 7.97 6.33
N LEU A 11 3.97 8.54 6.25
CA LEU A 11 4.61 8.89 4.98
C LEU A 11 4.95 7.67 4.11
N ILE A 12 5.47 6.60 4.72
CA ILE A 12 5.78 5.34 4.00
C ILE A 12 4.50 4.75 3.39
N ILE A 13 3.42 4.68 4.17
CA ILE A 13 2.12 4.18 3.72
C ILE A 13 1.57 5.05 2.59
N GLY A 14 1.67 6.38 2.72
CA GLY A 14 1.25 7.33 1.70
C GLY A 14 2.02 7.16 0.40
N GLY A 15 3.36 7.08 0.48
CA GLY A 15 4.22 6.86 -0.68
C GLY A 15 3.94 5.53 -1.40
N ALA A 16 3.73 4.45 -0.63
CA ALA A 16 3.34 3.16 -1.18
C ALA A 16 1.96 3.22 -1.87
N GLY A 17 1.01 3.93 -1.29
CA GLY A 17 -0.31 4.19 -1.87
C GLY A 17 -0.23 4.96 -3.19
N ILE A 18 0.53 6.06 -3.23
CA ILE A 18 0.76 6.87 -4.44
C ILE A 18 1.39 6.01 -5.55
N TYR A 19 2.42 5.22 -5.21
CA TYR A 19 3.06 4.33 -6.16
C TYR A 19 2.09 3.29 -6.74
N ALA A 20 1.25 2.69 -5.89
CA ALA A 20 0.25 1.72 -6.29
C ALA A 20 -0.83 2.33 -7.21
N VAL A 21 -1.26 3.57 -6.95
CA VAL A 21 -2.23 4.30 -7.79
C VAL A 21 -1.61 4.73 -9.12
N ALA A 22 -0.37 5.21 -9.11
CA ALA A 22 0.32 5.72 -10.29
C ALA A 22 0.79 4.59 -11.22
N ARG A 23 1.13 3.42 -10.67
CA ARG A 23 1.63 2.26 -11.42
C ARG A 23 0.94 0.97 -10.98
N PRO A 24 -0.38 0.83 -11.19
CA PRO A 24 -1.16 -0.29 -10.67
C PRO A 24 -0.76 -1.62 -11.32
N GLN A 25 -0.41 -1.61 -12.61
CA GLN A 25 0.04 -2.82 -13.32
C GLN A 25 1.35 -3.35 -12.75
N LYS A 26 2.39 -2.51 -12.66
CA LYS A 26 3.70 -2.91 -12.11
C LYS A 26 3.61 -3.33 -10.64
N THR A 27 2.68 -2.73 -9.89
CA THR A 27 2.45 -3.09 -8.50
C THR A 27 1.74 -4.45 -8.40
N ALA A 28 0.75 -4.73 -9.26
CA ALA A 28 0.14 -6.05 -9.37
C ALA A 28 1.17 -7.14 -9.73
N ASP A 29 2.08 -6.86 -10.67
CA ASP A 29 3.12 -7.81 -11.07
C ASP A 29 4.13 -8.08 -9.93
N LYS A 30 4.50 -7.04 -9.17
CA LYS A 30 5.35 -7.20 -7.98
C LYS A 30 4.65 -8.03 -6.90
N ILE A 31 3.37 -7.78 -6.65
CA ILE A 31 2.54 -8.55 -5.72
C ILE A 31 2.52 -10.01 -6.15
N LYS A 32 2.24 -10.28 -7.43
CA LYS A 32 2.26 -11.62 -8.00
C LYS A 32 3.60 -12.30 -7.80
N ASN A 33 4.71 -11.63 -8.13
CA ASN A 33 6.07 -12.18 -7.99
C ASN A 33 6.49 -12.42 -6.53
N PHE A 34 5.94 -11.65 -5.59
CA PHE A 34 6.16 -11.88 -4.17
C PHE A 34 5.42 -13.13 -3.70
N TYR A 35 4.13 -13.24 -4.04
CA TYR A 35 3.30 -14.37 -3.62
C TYR A 35 3.59 -15.66 -4.37
N SER A 36 4.15 -15.61 -5.58
CA SER A 36 4.55 -16.80 -6.34
C SER A 36 5.65 -17.63 -5.67
N LYS A 37 6.39 -17.05 -4.72
CA LYS A 37 7.38 -17.75 -3.89
C LYS A 37 6.76 -18.65 -2.83
N TYR A 38 5.47 -18.47 -2.54
CA TYR A 38 4.76 -19.28 -1.56
C TYR A 38 4.11 -20.48 -2.26
N PRO A 39 4.47 -21.73 -1.89
CA PRO A 39 4.02 -22.92 -2.61
C PRO A 39 2.49 -23.06 -2.62
N LEU A 40 1.81 -22.70 -1.52
CA LEU A 40 0.34 -22.71 -1.43
C LEU A 40 -0.34 -21.82 -2.47
N ILE A 41 0.31 -20.73 -2.87
CA ILE A 41 -0.24 -19.75 -3.80
C ILE A 41 0.25 -20.02 -5.22
N HIS A 42 1.41 -20.66 -5.38
CA HIS A 42 1.94 -21.11 -6.67
C HIS A 42 0.98 -22.08 -7.40
N TYR A 43 0.28 -22.95 -6.66
CA TYR A 43 -0.70 -23.88 -7.23
C TYR A 43 -2.06 -23.23 -7.57
N ALA A 44 -2.34 -22.05 -7.02
CA ALA A 44 -3.50 -21.24 -7.40
C ALA A 44 -3.17 -20.55 -8.73
N GLY A 45 -3.47 -21.23 -9.85
CA GLY A 45 -3.00 -20.88 -11.19
C GLY A 45 -3.03 -19.39 -11.57
N ASP A 46 -2.20 -18.99 -12.53
CA ASP A 46 -1.81 -17.60 -12.88
C ASP A 46 -2.91 -16.52 -12.83
N ARG A 47 -4.17 -16.87 -13.14
CA ARG A 47 -5.32 -15.94 -13.11
C ARG A 47 -5.79 -15.59 -11.69
N GLN A 48 -5.59 -16.46 -10.70
CA GLN A 48 -5.94 -16.22 -9.29
C GLN A 48 -4.90 -15.35 -8.59
N LEU A 49 -3.64 -15.47 -9.01
CA LEU A 49 -2.50 -14.69 -8.52
C LEU A 49 -2.42 -13.27 -9.10
N THR A 50 -3.08 -13.01 -10.23
CA THR A 50 -3.04 -11.70 -10.88
C THR A 50 -4.00 -10.74 -10.17
N ALA A 51 -3.46 -9.87 -9.30
CA ALA A 51 -4.22 -8.78 -8.73
C ALA A 51 -4.72 -7.85 -9.86
N ARG A 52 -6.05 -7.63 -9.95
CA ARG A 52 -6.56 -6.73 -10.99
C ARG A 52 -6.02 -5.31 -10.74
N PRO A 53 -5.51 -4.62 -11.77
CA PRO A 53 -4.97 -3.26 -11.63
C PRO A 53 -5.95 -2.28 -10.99
N GLY A 54 -7.26 -2.45 -11.24
CA GLY A 54 -8.31 -1.66 -10.60
C GLY A 54 -8.36 -1.83 -9.08
N TYR A 55 -8.19 -3.06 -8.56
CA TYR A 55 -8.13 -3.30 -7.11
C TYR A 55 -6.86 -2.73 -6.50
N VAL A 56 -5.72 -2.84 -7.18
CA VAL A 56 -4.46 -2.24 -6.73
C VAL A 56 -4.56 -0.73 -6.64
N LYS A 57 -5.23 -0.08 -7.61
CA LYS A 57 -5.50 1.35 -7.59
C LYS A 57 -6.42 1.74 -6.43
N ALA A 58 -7.48 0.96 -6.19
CA ALA A 58 -8.40 1.20 -5.07
C ALA A 58 -7.69 1.08 -3.71
N ILE A 59 -6.92 0.02 -3.49
CA ILE A 59 -6.13 -0.19 -2.27
C ILE A 59 -5.10 0.92 -2.09
N GLY A 60 -4.40 1.30 -3.18
CA GLY A 60 -3.48 2.43 -3.15
C GLY A 60 -4.17 3.74 -2.73
N GLY A 61 -5.38 3.99 -3.21
CA GLY A 61 -6.21 5.13 -2.80
C GLY A 61 -6.56 5.10 -1.31
N VAL A 62 -6.92 3.92 -0.77
CA VAL A 62 -7.17 3.74 0.67
C VAL A 62 -5.92 4.07 1.50
N PHE A 63 -4.74 3.62 1.08
CA PHE A 63 -3.49 3.94 1.77
C PHE A 63 -3.15 5.42 1.74
N ILE A 64 -3.44 6.12 0.63
CA ILE A 64 -3.30 7.59 0.57
C ILE A 64 -4.25 8.24 1.58
N ALA A 65 -5.53 7.84 1.59
CA ALA A 65 -6.52 8.40 2.52
C ALA A 65 -6.13 8.17 3.98
N MET A 66 -5.64 6.97 4.32
CA MET A 66 -5.12 6.65 5.66
C MET A 66 -3.90 7.50 6.01
N SER A 67 -2.95 7.68 5.08
CA SER A 67 -1.76 8.52 5.29
C SER A 67 -2.16 9.96 5.60
N VAL A 68 -3.07 10.53 4.80
CA VAL A 68 -3.61 11.89 5.02
C VAL A 68 -4.29 11.98 6.37
N PHE A 69 -5.14 11.00 6.72
CA PHE A 69 -5.81 10.97 8.01
C PHE A 69 -4.81 10.94 9.18
N ILE A 70 -3.79 10.09 9.11
CA ILE A 70 -2.73 10.02 10.14
C ILE A 70 -2.02 11.37 10.27
N ILE A 71 -1.61 11.98 9.16
CA ILE A 71 -0.90 13.27 9.16
C ILE A 71 -1.79 14.37 9.78
N VAL A 72 -3.07 14.44 9.39
CA VAL A 72 -4.02 15.42 9.93
C VAL A 72 -4.24 15.22 11.42
N VAL A 73 -4.44 13.98 11.88
CA VAL A 73 -4.62 13.66 13.30
C VAL A 73 -3.38 14.04 14.10
N LEU A 74 -2.20 13.74 13.59
CA LEU A 74 -0.94 14.11 14.23
C LEU A 74 -0.79 15.64 14.34
N PHE A 75 -1.16 16.37 13.28
CA PHE A 75 -1.13 17.84 13.26
C PHE A 75 -2.09 18.45 14.30
N ILE A 76 -3.32 17.92 14.41
CA ILE A 76 -4.30 18.36 15.42
C ILE A 76 -3.81 18.07 16.85
N LYS A 77 -3.08 16.96 17.06
CA LYS A 77 -2.55 16.57 18.37
C LYS A 77 -1.31 17.34 18.80
N GLY A 78 -0.90 18.37 18.06
CA GLY A 78 0.25 19.18 18.40
C GLY A 78 1.57 18.47 18.09
N LEU A 79 1.68 17.85 16.91
CA LEU A 79 2.99 17.65 16.30
C LEU A 79 3.70 19.03 16.31
N PRO A 80 4.83 19.20 17.02
CA PRO A 80 5.54 20.48 17.07
C PRO A 80 6.06 20.88 15.69
#